data_AF-A0A2G7FPD4-F1
#
_entry.id   AF-A0A2G7FPD4-F1
#
_cell.length_a   1.000
_cell.length_b   1.000
_cell.length_c   1.000
_cell.angle_alpha   90.00
_cell.angle_beta   90.00
_cell.angle_gamma   90.00
#
_symmetry.space_group_name_H-M   'P 1'
#
loop_
_entity.id
_entity.type
_entity.pdbx_description
1 polymer ?
#
loop_
_entity_poly.entity_id
_entity_poly.type
_entity_poly.pdbx_seq_one_letter_code
_entity_poly.pdbx_strand_id
1 'polypeptide(L)'
;MVSDSDIKYLRRCVDLAREALEAGDSPFGSVLVNAAGNIINEDRNRTVTEADVTWHPEFTIVKWAQKNLTPTERAAATVYTSGEHCPMCAAAHANAGLGRIVYASSTAQFVQWRTEMGIKPGPVAPLSINQVAPDLLVDGPAPGLDEEPTAQHAPTLTPTPIPTPTPTPAELVSTTAKSPAQHAGNTTLGFQSILALSTGPSWRTRGLLAAASLTGLDIQIPPQPPINPNLIDAFEHLGPDDVQHPSHGASIAWLAHLDLIKHTIQANLDTVLIIEDDVDWDVSIRSQMLQIAESVRNLTHIDTLDQDTAPYGRDWEVLWIGHCGEYWEEQFETVLYDDPTACPHSDYFGWAKQYIERLPDRQRAVYRSVNPVCSFAYALSREGSRKILELLGGAQDEAFDVSMMHACKAGHLKCISVVPEVVHQYFPAQSFGVKSAVDVGNGQEPGPEEAEFEHVMGSTENILESARCRALWGQRCLRKQ
;
A
#
# COMPACT_ATOMS: atom_id res chain seq x y z
N MET A 1 28.29 -31.19 6.97
CA MET A 1 27.50 -32.30 6.38
C MET A 1 26.20 -32.40 7.15
N VAL A 2 25.08 -32.67 6.46
CA VAL A 2 23.74 -32.84 7.05
C VAL A 2 23.74 -34.05 8.00
N SER A 3 23.31 -33.85 9.25
CA SER A 3 23.22 -34.87 10.30
C SER A 3 21.82 -35.49 10.41
N ASP A 4 21.67 -36.62 11.11
CA ASP A 4 20.35 -37.23 11.37
C ASP A 4 19.39 -36.29 12.12
N SER A 5 19.93 -35.45 13.02
CA SER A 5 19.16 -34.40 13.69
C SER A 5 18.69 -33.31 12.72
N ASP A 6 19.49 -32.99 11.71
CA ASP A 6 19.13 -32.01 10.69
C ASP A 6 17.95 -32.53 9.83
N ILE A 7 17.96 -33.83 9.50
CA ILE A 7 16.88 -34.48 8.74
C ILE A 7 15.51 -34.31 9.41
N LYS A 8 15.44 -34.33 10.75
CA LYS A 8 14.20 -34.10 11.49
C LYS A 8 13.61 -32.72 11.19
N TYR A 9 14.43 -31.67 11.18
CA TYR A 9 13.97 -30.30 10.92
C TYR A 9 13.65 -30.10 9.44
N LEU A 10 14.46 -30.68 8.54
CA LEU A 10 14.18 -30.62 7.09
C LEU A 10 12.85 -31.30 6.71
N ARG A 11 12.48 -32.41 7.37
CA ARG A 11 11.14 -33.00 7.19
C ARG A 11 10.02 -32.04 7.56
N ARG A 12 10.18 -31.27 8.64
CA ARG A 12 9.21 -30.24 9.00
C ARG A 12 9.14 -29.12 7.94
N CYS A 13 10.27 -28.74 7.36
CA CYS A 13 10.29 -27.79 6.22
C CYS A 13 9.54 -28.34 5.00
N VAL A 14 9.65 -29.64 4.72
CA VAL A 14 8.88 -30.30 3.64
C VAL A 14 7.38 -30.33 3.96
N ASP A 15 7.00 -30.56 5.21
CA ASP A 15 5.59 -30.47 5.61
C ASP A 15 5.03 -29.04 5.43
N LEU A 16 5.79 -28.02 5.83
CA LEU A 16 5.44 -26.61 5.61
C LEU A 16 5.35 -26.24 4.11
N ALA A 17 6.24 -26.80 3.29
CA ALA A 17 6.17 -26.66 1.84
C ALA A 17 4.89 -27.28 1.25
N ARG A 18 4.44 -28.42 1.78
CA ARG A 18 3.16 -29.04 1.41
C ARG A 18 1.98 -28.17 1.83
N GLU A 19 2.01 -27.64 3.06
CA GLU A 19 1.00 -26.69 3.54
C GLU A 19 0.92 -25.44 2.63
N ALA A 20 2.07 -24.95 2.13
CA ALA A 20 2.10 -23.83 1.17
C ALA A 20 1.39 -24.21 -0.14
N LEU A 21 1.71 -25.37 -0.70
CA LEU A 21 1.11 -25.85 -1.94
C LEU A 21 -0.41 -26.02 -1.81
N GLU A 22 -0.88 -26.61 -0.71
CA GLU A 22 -2.31 -26.78 -0.40
C GLU A 22 -3.02 -25.42 -0.27
N ALA A 23 -2.33 -24.40 0.22
CA ALA A 23 -2.83 -23.03 0.31
C ALA A 23 -2.78 -22.23 -1.02
N GLY A 24 -2.18 -22.79 -2.08
CA GLY A 24 -2.04 -22.14 -3.38
C GLY A 24 -0.74 -21.34 -3.57
N ASP A 25 0.25 -21.53 -2.70
CA ASP A 25 1.58 -20.94 -2.77
C ASP A 25 2.61 -21.88 -3.43
N SER A 26 3.81 -21.35 -3.71
CA SER A 26 4.94 -22.20 -4.10
C SER A 26 5.43 -23.06 -2.91
N PRO A 27 5.85 -24.32 -3.12
CA PRO A 27 6.13 -25.25 -2.04
C PRO A 27 7.49 -25.01 -1.37
N PHE A 28 7.60 -23.93 -0.59
CA PHE A 28 8.78 -23.64 0.24
C PHE A 28 8.40 -23.48 1.71
N GLY A 29 9.18 -24.09 2.59
CA GLY A 29 8.99 -24.03 4.03
C GLY A 29 10.32 -23.91 4.76
N SER A 30 10.34 -23.22 5.89
CA SER A 30 11.55 -23.03 6.70
C SER A 30 11.26 -23.03 8.19
N VAL A 31 12.24 -23.46 8.98
CA VAL A 31 12.18 -23.39 10.45
C VAL A 31 13.48 -22.80 11.02
N LEU A 32 13.36 -22.02 12.07
CA LEU A 32 14.47 -21.47 12.85
C LEU A 32 14.62 -22.27 14.15
N VAL A 33 15.81 -22.82 14.36
CA VAL A 33 16.14 -23.65 15.53
C VAL A 33 17.23 -22.96 16.35
N ASN A 34 17.00 -22.83 17.66
CA ASN A 34 17.98 -22.23 18.55
C ASN A 34 19.11 -23.20 18.94
N ALA A 35 20.13 -22.71 19.65
CA ALA A 35 21.27 -23.53 20.09
C ALA A 35 20.90 -24.68 21.04
N ALA A 36 19.72 -24.65 21.67
CA ALA A 36 19.21 -25.73 22.51
C ALA A 36 18.48 -26.83 21.71
N GLY A 37 18.35 -26.67 20.39
CA GLY A 37 17.63 -27.62 19.53
C GLY A 37 16.11 -27.44 19.55
N ASN A 38 15.60 -26.27 19.97
CA ASN A 38 14.17 -25.97 19.93
C ASN A 38 13.82 -25.18 18.67
N ILE A 39 12.75 -25.58 17.99
CA ILE A 39 12.13 -24.76 16.94
C ILE A 39 11.51 -23.54 17.63
N ILE A 40 12.00 -22.36 17.27
CA ILE A 40 11.55 -21.08 17.85
C ILE A 40 10.76 -20.23 16.84
N ASN A 41 10.83 -20.58 15.56
CA ASN A 41 9.98 -20.00 14.53
C ASN A 41 9.81 -21.00 13.37
N GLU A 42 8.64 -20.97 12.73
CA GLU A 42 8.31 -21.77 11.55
C GLU A 42 7.57 -20.87 10.58
N ASP A 43 7.86 -21.01 9.29
CA ASP A 43 7.11 -20.31 8.26
C ASP A 43 7.08 -21.09 6.94
N ARG A 44 6.16 -20.70 6.06
CA ARG A 44 6.01 -21.20 4.71
C ARG A 44 5.87 -20.07 3.70
N ASN A 45 6.09 -20.37 2.43
CA ASN A 45 5.92 -19.41 1.35
C ASN A 45 4.49 -18.88 1.35
N ARG A 46 4.39 -17.56 1.22
CA ARG A 46 3.14 -16.80 1.26
C ARG A 46 3.06 -15.75 0.16
N THR A 47 3.88 -15.87 -0.87
CA THR A 47 3.98 -14.87 -1.95
C THR A 47 2.70 -14.67 -2.75
N VAL A 48 1.88 -15.72 -2.88
CA VAL A 48 0.56 -15.68 -3.53
C VAL A 48 -0.51 -15.29 -2.52
N THR A 49 -0.56 -15.95 -1.36
CA THR A 49 -1.64 -15.74 -0.38
C THR A 49 -1.56 -14.39 0.34
N GLU A 50 -0.36 -13.82 0.52
CA GLU A 50 -0.15 -12.46 1.07
C GLU A 50 0.10 -11.42 -0.03
N ALA A 51 0.13 -11.83 -1.31
CA ALA A 51 0.37 -10.97 -2.47
C ALA A 51 1.64 -10.09 -2.38
N ASP A 52 2.68 -10.58 -1.69
CA ASP A 52 3.97 -9.90 -1.54
C ASP A 52 5.11 -10.90 -1.81
N VAL A 53 5.86 -10.63 -2.88
CA VAL A 53 6.96 -11.47 -3.38
C VAL A 53 8.10 -11.65 -2.38
N THR A 54 8.13 -10.86 -1.30
CA THR A 54 9.13 -10.97 -0.22
C THR A 54 8.72 -11.94 0.90
N TRP A 55 7.49 -12.50 0.88
CA TRP A 55 7.01 -13.51 1.84
C TRP A 55 7.54 -14.92 1.54
N HIS A 56 8.86 -14.97 1.43
CA HIS A 56 9.64 -16.18 1.51
C HIS A 56 9.84 -16.52 2.99
N PRO A 57 9.66 -17.79 3.41
CA PRO A 57 9.72 -18.17 4.81
C PRO A 57 11.08 -17.86 5.45
N GLU A 58 12.15 -17.89 4.67
CA GLU A 58 13.49 -17.50 5.11
C GLU A 58 13.58 -16.02 5.47
N PHE A 59 12.97 -15.16 4.64
CA PHE A 59 13.03 -13.70 4.79
C PHE A 59 12.17 -13.23 5.97
N THR A 60 11.01 -13.85 6.19
CA THR A 60 10.17 -13.58 7.36
C THR A 60 10.81 -14.07 8.65
N ILE A 61 11.49 -15.23 8.63
CA ILE A 61 12.32 -15.72 9.75
C ILE A 61 13.42 -14.71 10.09
N VAL A 62 14.10 -14.13 9.10
CA VAL A 62 15.11 -13.09 9.32
C VAL A 62 14.52 -11.88 10.05
N LYS A 63 13.39 -11.35 9.56
CA LYS A 63 12.69 -10.22 10.18
C LYS A 63 12.27 -10.54 11.63
N TRP A 64 11.77 -11.76 11.87
CA TRP A 64 11.39 -12.20 13.21
C TRP A 64 12.61 -12.32 14.13
N ALA A 65 13.70 -12.93 13.66
CA ALA A 65 14.92 -13.10 14.44
C ALA A 65 15.54 -11.77 14.85
N GLN A 66 15.55 -10.77 13.97
CA GLN A 66 16.05 -9.43 14.30
C GLN A 66 15.27 -8.75 15.43
N LYS A 67 13.96 -8.99 15.51
CA LYS A 67 13.08 -8.42 16.54
C LYS A 67 13.12 -9.17 17.87
N ASN A 68 13.39 -10.49 17.84
CA ASN A 68 13.17 -11.36 18.99
C ASN A 68 14.44 -11.97 19.59
N LEU A 69 15.56 -11.95 18.86
CA LEU A 69 16.82 -12.56 19.30
C LEU A 69 17.93 -11.52 19.38
N THR A 70 18.78 -11.66 20.40
CA THR A 70 20.04 -10.91 20.48
C THR A 70 21.00 -11.31 19.35
N PRO A 71 21.99 -10.47 19.00
CA PRO A 71 22.98 -10.82 17.99
C PRO A 71 23.69 -12.16 18.26
N THR A 72 23.98 -12.47 19.53
CA THR A 72 24.62 -13.73 19.93
C THR A 72 23.70 -14.93 19.72
N GLU A 73 22.41 -14.80 20.05
CA GLU A 73 21.42 -15.87 19.83
C GLU A 73 21.20 -16.12 18.34
N ARG A 74 21.15 -15.06 17.51
CA ARG A 74 21.03 -15.21 16.05
C ARG A 74 22.21 -15.96 15.45
N ALA A 75 23.43 -15.60 15.83
CA ALA A 75 24.65 -16.24 15.35
C ALA A 75 24.74 -17.73 15.75
N ALA A 76 24.13 -18.10 16.88
CA ALA A 76 24.08 -19.47 17.37
C ALA A 76 22.89 -20.30 16.85
N ALA A 77 21.92 -19.66 16.18
CA ALA A 77 20.76 -20.35 15.62
C ALA A 77 21.06 -20.99 14.25
N THR A 78 20.25 -21.97 13.86
CA THR A 78 20.29 -22.61 12.53
C THR A 78 18.95 -22.43 11.83
N VAL A 79 18.97 -22.02 10.56
CA VAL A 79 17.79 -22.00 9.68
C VAL A 79 17.79 -23.26 8.82
N TYR A 80 16.71 -24.02 8.86
CA TYR A 80 16.46 -25.16 8.01
C TYR A 80 15.44 -24.76 6.94
N THR A 81 15.62 -25.17 5.68
CA THR A 81 14.70 -24.83 4.59
C THR A 81 14.53 -25.99 3.60
N SER A 82 13.36 -26.09 2.96
CA SER A 82 13.11 -27.10 1.93
C SER A 82 13.89 -26.81 0.63
N GLY A 83 14.09 -25.54 0.28
CA GLY A 83 14.87 -25.12 -0.89
C GLY A 83 15.99 -24.18 -0.50
N GLU A 84 17.15 -24.27 -1.16
CA GLU A 84 18.25 -23.35 -0.97
C GLU A 84 17.78 -21.89 -1.14
N HIS A 85 18.25 -21.00 -0.25
CA HIS A 85 17.80 -19.60 -0.23
C HIS A 85 18.08 -18.93 -1.57
N CYS A 86 17.08 -18.19 -2.07
CA CYS A 86 17.30 -17.28 -3.19
C CYS A 86 18.24 -16.11 -2.77
N PRO A 87 18.78 -15.32 -3.72
CA PRO A 87 19.69 -14.22 -3.40
C PRO A 87 19.17 -13.21 -2.38
N MET A 88 17.87 -12.88 -2.43
CA MET A 88 17.23 -12.00 -1.45
C MET A 88 17.32 -12.57 -0.03
N CYS A 89 16.96 -13.85 0.14
CA CYS A 89 16.93 -14.50 1.44
C CYS A 89 18.35 -14.74 1.98
N ALA A 90 19.29 -15.16 1.12
CA ALA A 90 20.68 -15.35 1.50
C ALA A 90 21.33 -14.03 1.97
N ALA A 91 21.11 -12.93 1.25
CA ALA A 91 21.62 -11.61 1.65
C ALA A 91 20.99 -11.12 2.97
N ALA A 92 19.68 -11.32 3.15
CA ALA A 92 18.99 -10.94 4.38
C ALA A 92 19.51 -11.73 5.60
N HIS A 93 19.68 -13.06 5.45
CA HIS A 93 20.22 -13.94 6.48
C HIS A 93 21.62 -13.50 6.93
N ALA A 94 22.51 -13.23 5.97
CA ALA A 94 23.86 -12.75 6.26
C ALA A 94 23.86 -11.41 7.00
N ASN A 95 23.11 -10.42 6.51
CA ASN A 95 23.06 -9.09 7.12
C ASN A 95 22.42 -9.08 8.51
N ALA A 96 21.54 -10.04 8.81
CA ALA A 96 20.95 -10.19 10.13
C ALA A 96 21.90 -10.88 11.15
N GLY A 97 23.01 -11.47 10.68
CA GLY A 97 23.93 -12.23 11.52
C GLY A 97 23.33 -13.53 12.05
N LEU A 98 22.44 -14.16 11.28
CA LEU A 98 21.97 -15.51 11.57
C LEU A 98 23.06 -16.54 11.28
N GLY A 99 23.06 -17.63 12.04
CA GLY A 99 24.07 -18.69 11.96
C GLY A 99 23.92 -19.61 10.75
N ARG A 100 24.05 -20.92 10.99
CA ARG A 100 24.12 -21.94 9.94
C ARG A 100 22.83 -22.06 9.13
N ILE A 101 22.93 -22.36 7.84
CA ILE A 101 21.80 -22.75 6.98
C ILE A 101 21.92 -24.22 6.61
N VAL A 102 20.79 -24.94 6.65
CA VAL A 102 20.70 -26.31 6.13
C VAL A 102 19.53 -26.41 5.16
N TYR A 103 19.75 -26.91 3.94
CA TYR A 103 18.69 -27.02 2.93
C TYR A 103 18.48 -28.45 2.42
N ALA A 104 17.23 -28.79 2.08
CA ALA A 104 16.91 -30.10 1.51
C ALA A 104 17.30 -30.20 0.03
N SER A 105 16.89 -29.24 -0.80
CA SER A 105 17.22 -29.21 -2.23
C SER A 105 18.01 -27.96 -2.63
N SER A 106 18.99 -28.13 -3.52
CA SER A 106 19.86 -27.04 -3.98
C SER A 106 19.21 -26.16 -5.06
N THR A 107 19.71 -24.94 -5.23
CA THR A 107 19.36 -24.04 -6.33
C THR A 107 19.66 -24.69 -7.69
N ALA A 108 20.72 -25.48 -7.80
CA ALA A 108 21.06 -26.22 -9.01
C ALA A 108 20.00 -27.28 -9.37
N GLN A 109 19.52 -28.05 -8.38
CA GLN A 109 18.43 -29.01 -8.57
C GLN A 109 17.13 -28.31 -8.99
N PHE A 110 16.78 -27.20 -8.35
CA PHE A 110 15.60 -26.40 -8.72
C PHE A 110 15.65 -25.90 -10.17
N VAL A 111 16.80 -25.40 -10.62
CA VAL A 111 17.00 -24.97 -12.01
C VAL A 111 16.89 -26.13 -12.99
N GLN A 112 17.46 -27.28 -12.65
CA GLN A 112 17.38 -28.49 -13.47
C GLN A 112 15.92 -28.92 -13.66
N TRP A 113 15.15 -29.05 -12.58
CA TRP A 113 13.74 -29.47 -12.65
C TRP A 113 12.88 -28.50 -13.46
N ARG A 114 13.06 -27.19 -13.27
CA ARG A 114 12.33 -26.18 -14.05
C ARG A 114 12.64 -26.28 -15.54
N THR A 115 13.90 -26.55 -15.89
CA THR A 115 14.33 -26.73 -17.27
C THR A 115 13.70 -27.97 -17.89
N GLU A 116 13.68 -29.09 -17.16
CA GLU A 116 13.04 -30.35 -17.58
C GLU A 116 11.52 -30.17 -17.78
N MET A 117 10.88 -29.32 -16.97
CA MET A 117 9.45 -28.98 -17.07
C MET A 117 9.13 -27.90 -18.11
N GLY A 118 10.14 -27.36 -18.81
CA GLY A 118 9.94 -26.28 -19.79
C GLY A 118 9.53 -24.93 -19.16
N ILE A 119 9.76 -24.74 -17.86
CA ILE A 119 9.44 -23.51 -17.15
C ILE A 119 10.56 -22.50 -17.38
N LYS A 120 10.22 -21.31 -17.89
CA LYS A 120 11.19 -20.24 -18.14
C LYS A 120 11.91 -19.81 -16.84
N PRO A 121 13.20 -19.42 -16.93
CA PRO A 121 13.91 -18.81 -15.80
C PRO A 121 13.18 -17.57 -15.27
N GLY A 122 13.22 -17.38 -13.95
CA GLY A 122 12.68 -16.18 -13.30
C GLY A 122 13.61 -14.95 -13.47
N PRO A 123 13.18 -13.78 -12.98
CA PRO A 123 13.93 -12.52 -13.10
C PRO A 123 15.17 -12.45 -12.20
N VAL A 124 15.32 -13.37 -11.22
CA VAL A 124 16.44 -13.41 -10.28
C VAL A 124 17.40 -14.51 -10.69
N ALA A 125 18.70 -14.18 -10.77
CA ALA A 125 19.74 -15.15 -11.05
C ALA A 125 19.75 -16.25 -9.96
N PRO A 126 19.77 -17.54 -10.33
CA PRO A 126 19.75 -18.65 -9.38
C PRO A 126 21.15 -18.87 -8.80
N LEU A 127 21.61 -17.92 -7.97
CA LEU A 127 22.90 -18.00 -7.27
C LEU A 127 22.77 -18.87 -6.01
N SER A 128 23.80 -19.66 -5.71
CA SER A 128 23.89 -20.38 -4.44
C SER A 128 24.09 -19.41 -3.26
N ILE A 129 23.83 -19.88 -2.04
CA ILE A 129 23.99 -19.04 -0.84
C ILE A 129 25.41 -18.45 -0.77
N ASN A 130 26.45 -19.27 -0.97
CA ASN A 130 27.84 -18.80 -0.85
C ASN A 130 28.30 -17.92 -2.02
N GLN A 131 27.58 -17.90 -3.16
CA GLN A 131 27.82 -16.89 -4.21
C GLN A 131 27.32 -15.50 -3.79
N VAL A 132 26.33 -15.44 -2.89
CA VAL A 132 25.72 -14.19 -2.40
C VAL A 132 26.36 -13.75 -1.08
N ALA A 133 26.61 -14.69 -0.17
CA ALA A 133 27.17 -14.48 1.15
C ALA A 133 28.28 -15.52 1.43
N PRO A 134 29.54 -15.22 1.05
CA PRO A 134 30.63 -16.20 1.04
C PRO A 134 30.91 -16.85 2.39
N ASP A 135 30.74 -16.11 3.49
CA ASP A 135 31.14 -16.55 4.84
C ASP A 135 30.05 -17.33 5.60
N LEU A 136 28.86 -17.52 5.02
CA LEU A 136 27.81 -18.31 5.67
C LEU A 136 28.17 -19.80 5.72
N LEU A 137 27.93 -20.42 6.88
CA LEU A 137 28.01 -21.86 7.04
C LEU A 137 26.76 -22.51 6.44
N VAL A 138 26.95 -23.32 5.40
CA VAL A 138 25.86 -23.91 4.63
C VAL A 138 26.07 -25.42 4.49
N ASP A 139 25.03 -26.20 4.80
CA ASP A 139 24.98 -27.64 4.60
C ASP A 139 23.80 -28.02 3.68
N GLY A 140 24.02 -28.90 2.72
CA GLY A 140 23.00 -29.38 1.80
C GLY A 140 23.58 -29.72 0.42
N PRO A 141 22.79 -30.29 -0.50
CA PRO A 141 21.43 -30.79 -0.28
C PRO A 141 21.40 -32.02 0.64
N ALA A 142 20.23 -32.39 1.14
CA ALA A 142 20.04 -33.54 2.02
C ALA A 142 19.58 -34.77 1.22
N PRO A 143 20.43 -35.79 1.02
CA PRO A 143 20.09 -36.96 0.21
C PRO A 143 18.85 -37.69 0.71
N GLY A 144 17.89 -37.95 -0.18
CA GLY A 144 16.64 -38.66 0.10
C GLY A 144 15.46 -37.76 0.48
N LEU A 145 15.70 -36.48 0.78
CA LEU A 145 14.65 -35.45 0.83
C LEU A 145 14.60 -34.60 -0.44
N ASP A 146 15.65 -34.69 -1.26
CA ASP A 146 15.80 -34.00 -2.53
C ASP A 146 15.11 -34.69 -3.72
N GLU A 147 14.58 -35.91 -3.53
CA GLU A 147 13.80 -36.65 -4.55
C GLU A 147 12.27 -36.48 -4.40
N GLU A 148 11.76 -36.01 -3.26
CA GLU A 148 10.33 -35.74 -3.05
C GLU A 148 9.74 -34.55 -3.85
N PRO A 149 10.49 -33.47 -4.19
CA PRO A 149 9.94 -32.35 -4.97
C PRO A 149 9.53 -32.76 -6.39
N THR A 150 10.16 -33.80 -6.97
CA THR A 150 9.84 -34.29 -8.32
C THR A 150 8.41 -34.86 -8.43
N ALA A 151 7.83 -35.35 -7.33
CA ALA A 151 6.46 -35.86 -7.32
C ALA A 151 5.39 -34.75 -7.17
N GLN A 152 5.76 -33.57 -6.65
CA GLN A 152 4.84 -32.44 -6.42
C GLN A 152 4.85 -31.41 -7.57
N HIS A 153 5.80 -31.53 -8.50
CA HIS A 153 5.95 -30.61 -9.63
C HIS A 153 5.54 -31.20 -11.00
N ALA A 154 5.02 -32.43 -11.07
CA ALA A 154 4.59 -33.05 -12.33
C ALA A 154 3.08 -32.82 -12.61
N PRO A 155 2.69 -32.17 -13.74
CA PRO A 155 1.30 -32.18 -14.17
C PRO A 155 0.94 -33.59 -14.69
N THR A 156 -0.05 -34.24 -14.09
CA THR A 156 -0.49 -35.57 -14.52
C THR A 156 -1.25 -35.45 -15.85
N LEU A 157 -0.53 -35.61 -16.97
CA LEU A 157 -1.11 -35.74 -18.31
C LEU A 157 -0.86 -37.16 -18.83
N THR A 158 -1.87 -38.01 -18.83
CA THR A 158 -1.99 -39.09 -19.84
C THR A 158 -3.46 -39.27 -20.25
N PRO A 159 -3.78 -39.33 -21.56
CA PRO A 159 -5.14 -39.53 -22.06
C PRO A 159 -5.45 -41.01 -22.28
N THR A 160 -6.63 -41.46 -21.84
CA THR A 160 -7.28 -42.68 -22.39
C THR A 160 -8.67 -42.30 -22.92
N PRO A 161 -9.09 -42.79 -24.10
CA PRO A 161 -10.27 -42.28 -24.79
C PRO A 161 -11.52 -43.13 -24.53
N ILE A 162 -12.64 -42.53 -24.07
CA ILE A 162 -14.01 -43.11 -24.10
C ILE A 162 -15.01 -41.93 -24.30
N PRO A 163 -16.19 -42.09 -24.94
CA PRO A 163 -16.56 -41.36 -26.14
C PRO A 163 -17.50 -40.19 -25.83
N THR A 164 -17.59 -39.30 -26.81
CA THR A 164 -18.39 -38.09 -26.81
C THR A 164 -19.89 -38.35 -26.55
N PRO A 165 -20.52 -37.68 -25.57
CA PRO A 165 -21.93 -37.33 -25.65
C PRO A 165 -22.07 -35.94 -26.29
N THR A 166 -23.03 -35.87 -27.19
CA THR A 166 -23.49 -34.70 -27.96
C THR A 166 -23.82 -33.50 -27.06
N PRO A 167 -23.51 -32.25 -27.47
CA PRO A 167 -23.61 -31.09 -26.60
C PRO A 167 -25.07 -30.68 -26.36
N THR A 168 -25.36 -30.28 -25.13
CA THR A 168 -26.53 -29.44 -24.78
C THR A 168 -25.96 -28.05 -24.41
N PRO A 169 -26.64 -26.94 -24.72
CA PRO A 169 -26.02 -25.62 -24.95
C PRO A 169 -25.24 -25.07 -23.76
N ALA A 170 -24.10 -24.46 -24.09
CA ALA A 170 -23.06 -23.96 -23.20
C ALA A 170 -23.55 -22.96 -22.12
N GLU A 171 -23.14 -23.20 -20.88
CA GLU A 171 -22.65 -22.12 -20.02
C GLU A 171 -21.25 -21.74 -20.51
N LEU A 172 -21.14 -20.58 -21.16
CA LEU A 172 -19.86 -19.88 -21.27
C LEU A 172 -19.52 -19.34 -19.87
N VAL A 173 -18.69 -20.06 -19.10
CA VAL A 173 -17.91 -19.41 -18.04
C VAL A 173 -16.56 -19.04 -18.64
N SER A 174 -16.47 -17.78 -19.01
CA SER A 174 -15.24 -17.08 -19.38
C SER A 174 -14.23 -17.17 -18.24
N THR A 175 -13.08 -17.79 -18.48
CA THR A 175 -11.89 -17.61 -17.62
C THR A 175 -11.22 -16.31 -18.03
N THR A 176 -11.75 -15.18 -17.54
CA THR A 176 -11.12 -13.87 -17.71
C THR A 176 -9.83 -13.78 -16.89
N ALA A 177 -8.73 -13.38 -17.52
CA ALA A 177 -7.56 -12.88 -16.80
C ALA A 177 -8.00 -11.79 -15.82
N LYS A 178 -7.57 -11.87 -14.56
CA LYS A 178 -7.93 -10.91 -13.52
C LYS A 178 -7.35 -9.53 -13.86
N SER A 179 -8.20 -8.50 -13.80
CA SER A 179 -7.82 -7.10 -14.09
C SER A 179 -6.69 -6.62 -13.16
N PRO A 180 -5.69 -5.87 -13.65
CA PRO A 180 -4.65 -5.24 -12.81
C PRO A 180 -5.20 -4.36 -11.68
N ALA A 181 -6.43 -3.84 -11.86
CA ALA A 181 -7.13 -3.07 -10.83
C ALA A 181 -7.32 -3.86 -9.52
N GLN A 182 -7.28 -5.19 -9.56
CA GLN A 182 -7.42 -6.03 -8.35
C GLN A 182 -6.32 -5.79 -7.31
N HIS A 183 -5.16 -5.28 -7.72
CA HIS A 183 -4.08 -4.93 -6.80
C HIS A 183 -4.36 -3.66 -5.99
N ALA A 184 -5.36 -2.85 -6.38
CA ALA A 184 -5.78 -1.67 -5.61
C ALA A 184 -6.38 -1.99 -4.24
N GLY A 185 -6.72 -3.26 -3.99
CA GLY A 185 -7.20 -3.73 -2.68
C GLY A 185 -6.09 -4.28 -1.78
N ASN A 186 -4.80 -4.09 -2.07
CA ASN A 186 -3.71 -4.52 -1.19
C ASN A 186 -3.54 -3.55 0.02
N THR A 187 -2.47 -3.73 0.81
CA THR A 187 -2.20 -2.91 2.01
C THR A 187 -1.78 -1.47 1.68
N THR A 188 -1.34 -1.19 0.46
CA THR A 188 -0.92 0.13 -0.01
C THR A 188 -1.91 0.75 -1.01
N LEU A 189 -3.10 0.17 -1.12
CA LEU A 189 -4.15 0.56 -2.05
C LEU A 189 -3.69 0.57 -3.53
N GLY A 190 -2.75 -0.29 -3.91
CA GLY A 190 -2.18 -0.38 -5.26
C GLY A 190 -1.09 0.67 -5.58
N PHE A 191 -0.74 1.54 -4.63
CA PHE A 191 0.40 2.45 -4.75
C PHE A 191 1.68 1.78 -4.22
N GLN A 192 2.86 2.32 -4.51
CA GLN A 192 4.09 1.76 -3.93
C GLN A 192 4.24 2.09 -2.44
N SER A 193 3.69 3.21 -1.99
CA SER A 193 3.67 3.60 -0.59
C SER A 193 2.49 4.53 -0.29
N ILE A 194 2.03 4.50 0.96
CA ILE A 194 1.14 5.51 1.53
C ILE A 194 1.96 6.31 2.54
N LEU A 195 2.08 7.63 2.30
CA LEU A 195 2.81 8.55 3.16
C LEU A 195 1.84 9.49 3.86
N ALA A 196 1.93 9.57 5.19
CA ALA A 196 1.19 10.55 5.95
C ALA A 196 2.01 11.82 6.19
N LEU A 197 1.42 12.97 5.90
CA LEU A 197 1.95 14.28 6.28
C LEU A 197 1.64 14.51 7.77
N SER A 198 2.68 14.45 8.61
CA SER A 198 2.58 14.76 10.04
C SER A 198 3.86 15.35 10.60
N THR A 199 3.73 16.22 11.61
CA THR A 199 4.86 16.80 12.35
C THR A 199 5.41 15.86 13.43
N GLY A 200 4.77 14.72 13.68
CA GLY A 200 5.21 13.72 14.64
C GLY A 200 4.08 13.11 15.45
N PRO A 201 4.39 12.35 16.52
CA PRO A 201 3.40 11.71 17.36
C PRO A 201 2.41 12.71 17.98
N SER A 202 1.13 12.48 17.76
CA SER A 202 -0.02 13.31 18.16
C SER A 202 -1.30 12.47 18.18
N TRP A 203 -2.40 13.02 18.69
CA TRP A 203 -3.72 12.37 18.61
C TRP A 203 -4.11 12.03 17.16
N ARG A 204 -3.66 12.86 16.21
CA ARG A 204 -3.89 12.70 14.76
C ARG A 204 -3.26 11.41 14.26
N THR A 205 -1.95 11.25 14.49
CA THR A 205 -1.21 10.04 14.08
C THR A 205 -1.67 8.78 14.83
N ARG A 206 -2.05 8.87 16.11
CA ARG A 206 -2.58 7.73 16.86
C ARG A 206 -3.91 7.26 16.28
N GLY A 207 -4.82 8.18 15.97
CA GLY A 207 -6.08 7.86 15.30
C GLY A 207 -5.89 7.30 13.89
N LEU A 208 -4.96 7.88 13.13
CA LEU A 208 -4.59 7.41 11.79
C LEU A 208 -4.08 5.96 11.81
N LEU A 209 -3.14 5.65 12.71
CA LEU A 209 -2.57 4.32 12.84
C LEU A 209 -3.58 3.30 13.38
N ALA A 210 -4.50 3.72 14.24
CA ALA A 210 -5.61 2.86 14.69
C ALA A 210 -6.54 2.49 13.52
N ALA A 211 -6.91 3.48 12.68
CA ALA A 211 -7.69 3.24 11.46
C ALA A 211 -6.94 2.31 10.50
N ALA A 212 -5.65 2.56 10.27
CA ALA A 212 -4.80 1.75 9.40
C ALA A 212 -4.69 0.30 9.88
N SER A 213 -4.50 0.09 11.18
CA SER A 213 -4.45 -1.25 11.77
C SER A 213 -5.78 -1.99 11.62
N LEU A 214 -6.92 -1.29 11.69
CA LEU A 214 -8.23 -1.91 11.52
C LEU A 214 -8.48 -2.33 10.07
N THR A 215 -8.10 -1.50 9.11
CA THR A 215 -8.34 -1.75 7.68
C THR A 215 -7.20 -2.49 6.98
N GLY A 216 -6.10 -2.75 7.68
CA GLY A 216 -4.90 -3.40 7.14
C GLY A 216 -4.15 -2.55 6.13
N LEU A 217 -4.07 -1.23 6.35
CA LEU A 217 -3.26 -0.34 5.53
C LEU A 217 -1.85 -0.18 6.09
N ASP A 218 -0.85 -0.19 5.21
CA ASP A 218 0.54 0.12 5.54
C ASP A 218 0.81 1.60 5.25
N ILE A 219 0.86 2.40 6.32
CA ILE A 219 1.04 3.85 6.25
C ILE A 219 2.36 4.22 6.90
N GLN A 220 3.19 4.94 6.15
CA GLN A 220 4.49 5.42 6.62
C GLN A 220 4.37 6.89 6.99
N ILE A 221 4.94 7.26 8.14
CA ILE A 221 5.05 8.65 8.59
C ILE A 221 6.53 9.02 8.53
N PRO A 222 7.02 9.52 7.38
CA PRO A 222 8.43 9.90 7.27
C PRO A 222 8.74 11.08 8.21
N PRO A 223 9.94 11.13 8.81
CA PRO A 223 10.34 12.28 9.61
C PRO A 223 10.34 13.55 8.76
N GLN A 224 9.55 14.54 9.14
CA GLN A 224 9.56 15.86 8.51
C GLN A 224 10.42 16.82 9.35
N PRO A 225 11.48 17.42 8.77
CA PRO A 225 12.30 18.38 9.49
C PRO A 225 11.47 19.64 9.82
N PRO A 226 11.74 20.30 10.96
CA PRO A 226 11.12 21.59 11.25
C PRO A 226 11.39 22.59 10.13
N ILE A 227 10.34 23.26 9.66
CA ILE A 227 10.44 24.30 8.63
C ILE A 227 11.02 25.57 9.28
N ASN A 228 12.10 26.09 8.69
CA ASN A 228 12.75 27.29 9.21
C ASN A 228 11.80 28.50 9.13
N PRO A 229 11.58 29.26 10.21
CA PRO A 229 10.73 30.46 10.18
C PRO A 229 11.10 31.48 9.09
N ASN A 230 12.39 31.66 8.81
CA ASN A 230 12.84 32.57 7.74
C ASN A 230 12.48 32.03 6.34
N LEU A 231 12.36 30.72 6.18
CA LEU A 231 11.89 30.13 4.93
C LEU A 231 10.39 30.36 4.76
N ILE A 232 9.61 30.26 5.84
CA ILE A 232 8.17 30.52 5.82
C ILE A 232 7.92 31.97 5.41
N ASP A 233 8.57 32.92 6.08
CA ASP A 233 8.49 34.36 5.78
C ASP A 233 8.92 34.67 4.33
N ALA A 234 10.00 34.04 3.85
CA ALA A 234 10.41 34.21 2.46
C ALA A 234 9.40 33.62 1.45
N PHE A 235 8.74 32.51 1.81
CA PHE A 235 7.76 31.83 0.95
C PHE A 235 6.45 32.63 0.84
N GLU A 236 6.01 33.28 1.92
CA GLU A 236 4.85 34.18 1.94
C GLU A 236 4.96 35.37 0.99
N HIS A 237 6.18 35.76 0.63
CA HIS A 237 6.46 36.93 -0.19
C HIS A 237 7.20 36.56 -1.49
N LEU A 238 7.20 35.28 -1.85
CA LEU A 238 7.96 34.80 -2.99
C LEU A 238 7.23 35.11 -4.30
N GLY A 239 7.83 35.99 -5.11
CA GLY A 239 7.31 36.35 -6.43
C GLY A 239 6.87 37.81 -6.51
N PRO A 240 6.18 38.20 -7.59
CA PRO A 240 5.66 39.55 -7.77
C PRO A 240 4.58 39.95 -6.74
N ASP A 241 4.43 41.26 -6.47
CA ASP A 241 3.40 41.76 -5.54
C ASP A 241 1.97 41.66 -6.08
N ASP A 242 1.79 41.43 -7.39
CA ASP A 242 0.49 41.39 -8.07
C ASP A 242 -0.12 39.98 -8.18
N VAL A 243 0.56 38.96 -7.66
CA VAL A 243 0.00 37.60 -7.50
C VAL A 243 -0.54 37.40 -6.09
N GLN A 244 -1.52 36.51 -5.97
CA GLN A 244 -2.03 36.07 -4.68
C GLN A 244 -0.93 35.27 -3.96
N HIS A 245 -0.76 35.53 -2.67
CA HIS A 245 0.23 34.88 -1.81
C HIS A 245 -0.44 34.08 -0.69
N PRO A 246 0.22 33.04 -0.17
CA PRO A 246 -0.32 32.23 0.91
C PRO A 246 -0.23 32.95 2.26
N SER A 247 -1.19 32.68 3.14
CA SER A 247 -1.10 33.07 4.55
C SER A 247 0.02 32.32 5.28
N HIS A 248 0.49 32.81 6.43
CA HIS A 248 1.55 32.16 7.22
C HIS A 248 1.28 30.68 7.49
N GLY A 249 0.07 30.34 7.94
CA GLY A 249 -0.34 28.95 8.18
C GLY A 249 -0.40 28.13 6.89
N ALA A 250 -0.86 28.71 5.78
CA ALA A 250 -0.88 28.06 4.49
C ALA A 250 0.55 27.80 3.95
N SER A 251 1.48 28.72 4.15
CA SER A 251 2.90 28.56 3.81
C SER A 251 3.54 27.40 4.56
N ILE A 252 3.22 27.23 5.85
CA ILE A 252 3.68 26.07 6.64
C ILE A 252 3.18 24.76 6.04
N ALA A 253 1.87 24.66 5.78
CA ALA A 253 1.29 23.47 5.19
C ALA A 253 1.86 23.19 3.79
N TRP A 254 1.95 24.20 2.94
CA TRP A 254 2.47 24.09 1.58
C TRP A 254 3.91 23.56 1.57
N LEU A 255 4.79 24.15 2.38
CA LEU A 255 6.18 23.72 2.49
C LEU A 255 6.29 22.27 3.02
N ALA A 256 5.39 21.83 3.91
CA ALA A 256 5.33 20.45 4.36
C ALA A 256 4.94 19.48 3.22
N HIS A 257 3.93 19.83 2.41
CA HIS A 257 3.57 19.03 1.23
C HIS A 257 4.74 18.95 0.23
N LEU A 258 5.44 20.06 -0.04
CA LEU A 258 6.60 20.07 -0.93
C LEU A 258 7.76 19.23 -0.38
N ASP A 259 7.98 19.21 0.92
CA ASP A 259 9.01 18.36 1.54
C ASP A 259 8.69 16.88 1.37
N LEU A 260 7.44 16.48 1.62
CA LEU A 260 7.00 15.11 1.42
C LEU A 260 7.10 14.70 -0.06
N ILE A 261 6.76 15.57 -1.00
CA ILE A 261 6.91 15.32 -2.44
C ILE A 261 8.39 15.17 -2.83
N LYS A 262 9.31 15.99 -2.28
CA LYS A 262 10.76 15.80 -2.48
C LYS A 262 11.21 14.43 -1.97
N HIS A 263 10.71 13.98 -0.82
CA HIS A 263 10.98 12.65 -0.30
C HIS A 263 10.56 11.55 -1.29
N THR A 264 9.40 11.69 -1.96
CA THR A 264 8.96 10.70 -2.97
C THR A 264 9.93 10.54 -4.14
N ILE A 265 10.52 11.64 -4.60
CA ILE A 265 11.52 11.65 -5.67
C ILE A 265 12.84 11.05 -5.18
N GLN A 266 13.28 11.42 -3.98
CA GLN A 266 14.51 10.92 -3.36
C GLN A 266 14.43 9.41 -3.06
N ALA A 267 13.26 8.92 -2.66
CA ALA A 267 12.96 7.50 -2.44
C ALA A 267 12.70 6.73 -3.74
N ASN A 268 12.78 7.40 -4.91
CA ASN A 268 12.58 6.81 -6.23
C ASN A 268 11.21 6.12 -6.41
N LEU A 269 10.17 6.64 -5.77
CA LEU A 269 8.81 6.10 -5.88
C LEU A 269 8.20 6.40 -7.25
N ASP A 270 7.56 5.39 -7.84
CA ASP A 270 6.82 5.47 -9.10
C ASP A 270 5.39 5.97 -8.89
N THR A 271 4.75 5.53 -7.80
CA THR A 271 3.44 6.00 -7.37
C THR A 271 3.38 6.07 -5.84
N VAL A 272 2.71 7.08 -5.32
CA VAL A 272 2.60 7.33 -3.88
C VAL A 272 1.24 7.93 -3.58
N LEU A 273 0.60 7.47 -2.50
CA LEU A 273 -0.57 8.13 -1.94
C LEU A 273 -0.11 9.01 -0.77
N ILE A 274 -0.36 10.31 -0.85
CA ILE A 274 -0.13 11.24 0.24
C ILE A 274 -1.46 11.49 0.96
N ILE A 275 -1.45 11.39 2.29
CA ILE A 275 -2.61 11.66 3.14
C ILE A 275 -2.25 12.61 4.28
N GLU A 276 -3.21 13.42 4.74
CA GLU A 276 -3.05 14.22 5.96
C GLU A 276 -3.25 13.35 7.21
N ASP A 277 -2.73 13.76 8.37
CA ASP A 277 -2.74 12.93 9.59
C ASP A 277 -4.06 12.98 10.38
N ASP A 278 -4.92 13.93 10.10
CA ASP A 278 -6.26 14.06 10.68
C ASP A 278 -7.37 13.48 9.79
N VAL A 279 -7.03 12.68 8.77
CA VAL A 279 -8.02 12.03 7.90
C VAL A 279 -8.53 10.69 8.42
N ASP A 280 -9.60 10.23 7.79
CA ASP A 280 -10.29 9.00 8.05
C ASP A 280 -10.97 8.48 6.78
N TRP A 281 -11.34 7.21 6.76
CA TRP A 281 -11.90 6.49 5.61
C TRP A 281 -12.88 5.42 6.04
N ASP A 282 -13.63 4.86 5.11
CA ASP A 282 -14.56 3.78 5.40
C ASP A 282 -13.80 2.47 5.70
N VAL A 283 -14.28 1.63 6.62
CA VAL A 283 -13.69 0.29 6.86
C VAL A 283 -13.59 -0.57 5.59
N SER A 284 -14.38 -0.23 4.57
CA SER A 284 -14.42 -0.88 3.26
C SER A 284 -13.40 -0.32 2.26
N ILE A 285 -12.49 0.58 2.65
CA ILE A 285 -11.57 1.31 1.75
C ILE A 285 -10.87 0.41 0.74
N ARG A 286 -10.36 -0.76 1.16
CA ARG A 286 -9.67 -1.69 0.26
C ARG A 286 -10.57 -2.20 -0.87
N SER A 287 -11.86 -2.41 -0.61
CA SER A 287 -12.84 -2.79 -1.63
C SER A 287 -13.30 -1.61 -2.48
N GLN A 288 -13.41 -0.41 -1.91
CA GLN A 288 -13.70 0.82 -2.66
C GLN A 288 -12.62 1.09 -3.71
N MET A 289 -11.34 0.92 -3.34
CA MET A 289 -10.22 1.18 -4.23
C MET A 289 -10.16 0.24 -5.45
N LEU A 290 -10.74 -0.96 -5.37
CA LEU A 290 -10.85 -1.87 -6.52
C LEU A 290 -11.70 -1.25 -7.64
N GLN A 291 -12.90 -0.77 -7.30
CA GLN A 291 -13.81 -0.16 -8.26
C GLN A 291 -13.30 1.20 -8.75
N ILE A 292 -12.62 1.96 -7.88
CA ILE A 292 -11.94 3.20 -8.27
C ILE A 292 -10.87 2.88 -9.32
N ALA A 293 -10.02 1.89 -9.08
CA ALA A 293 -8.96 1.51 -10.02
C ALA A 293 -9.51 1.07 -11.38
N GLU A 294 -10.56 0.26 -11.40
CA GLU A 294 -11.25 -0.12 -12.66
C GLU A 294 -11.81 1.11 -13.38
N SER A 295 -12.42 2.04 -12.63
CA SER A 295 -13.02 3.25 -13.19
C SER A 295 -11.97 4.22 -13.74
N VAL A 296 -10.82 4.37 -13.06
CA VAL A 296 -9.70 5.18 -13.54
C VAL A 296 -9.14 4.58 -14.84
N ARG A 297 -8.97 3.26 -14.92
CA ARG A 297 -8.51 2.58 -16.15
C ARG A 297 -9.49 2.76 -17.30
N ASN A 298 -10.79 2.71 -17.02
CA ASN A 298 -11.84 2.93 -18.02
C ASN A 298 -11.84 4.39 -18.53
N LEU A 299 -11.75 5.35 -17.61
CA LEU A 299 -11.67 6.78 -17.93
C LEU A 299 -10.42 7.12 -18.77
N THR A 300 -9.30 6.43 -18.51
CA THR A 300 -8.05 6.62 -19.26
C THR A 300 -7.97 5.75 -20.51
N HIS A 301 -9.06 5.05 -20.86
CA HIS A 301 -9.19 4.20 -22.04
C HIS A 301 -8.08 3.14 -22.19
N ILE A 302 -7.62 2.58 -21.06
CA ILE A 302 -6.60 1.54 -21.08
C ILE A 302 -7.25 0.21 -21.44
N ASP A 303 -6.83 -0.36 -22.58
CA ASP A 303 -7.32 -1.67 -23.02
C ASP A 303 -6.84 -2.76 -22.04
N THR A 304 -7.73 -3.68 -21.68
CA THR A 304 -7.39 -4.89 -20.92
C THR A 304 -6.43 -5.84 -21.65
N LEU A 305 -6.27 -5.66 -22.98
CA LEU A 305 -5.25 -6.32 -23.80
C LEU A 305 -3.88 -5.64 -23.72
N ASP A 306 -3.79 -4.44 -23.16
CA ASP A 306 -2.53 -3.71 -22.98
C ASP A 306 -1.69 -4.37 -21.87
N GLN A 307 -0.36 -4.34 -21.99
CA GLN A 307 0.56 -4.92 -21.01
C GLN A 307 0.68 -4.08 -19.72
N ASP A 308 -0.14 -3.04 -19.57
CA ASP A 308 -0.11 -2.16 -18.40
C ASP A 308 -0.67 -2.85 -17.15
N THR A 309 0.27 -3.23 -16.28
CA THR A 309 0.04 -3.88 -14.99
C THR A 309 -0.23 -2.90 -13.84
N ALA A 310 -0.18 -1.58 -14.08
CA ALA A 310 -0.43 -0.59 -13.05
C ALA A 310 -1.92 -0.61 -12.63
N PRO A 311 -2.25 -0.63 -11.32
CA PRO A 311 -3.64 -0.79 -10.88
C PRO A 311 -4.57 0.31 -11.39
N TYR A 312 -4.07 1.54 -11.44
CA TYR A 312 -4.80 2.73 -11.92
C TYR A 312 -4.40 3.13 -13.35
N GLY A 313 -3.60 2.32 -14.04
CA GLY A 313 -2.90 2.77 -15.23
C GLY A 313 -1.86 3.85 -14.96
N ARG A 314 -1.34 4.45 -16.03
CA ARG A 314 -0.28 5.47 -15.96
C ARG A 314 -0.66 6.85 -16.53
N ASP A 315 -1.85 7.00 -17.12
CA ASP A 315 -2.26 8.27 -17.76
C ASP A 315 -2.90 9.27 -16.78
N TRP A 316 -2.18 9.55 -15.69
CA TRP A 316 -2.54 10.55 -14.69
C TRP A 316 -1.28 11.04 -13.96
N GLU A 317 -1.31 12.30 -13.51
CA GLU A 317 -0.27 12.84 -12.62
C GLU A 317 -0.77 13.00 -11.18
N VAL A 318 -2.05 13.31 -11.01
CA VAL A 318 -2.69 13.44 -9.70
C VAL A 318 -3.99 12.64 -9.70
N LEU A 319 -4.16 11.78 -8.69
CA LEU A 319 -5.43 11.09 -8.42
C LEU A 319 -5.93 11.51 -7.04
N TRP A 320 -6.97 12.35 -7.02
CA TRP A 320 -7.57 12.89 -5.80
C TRP A 320 -8.65 11.95 -5.27
N ILE A 321 -8.44 11.40 -4.09
CA ILE A 321 -9.38 10.45 -3.45
C ILE A 321 -9.94 10.97 -2.13
N GLY A 322 -9.36 12.05 -1.59
CA GLY A 322 -9.84 12.77 -0.43
C GLY A 322 -9.76 14.28 -0.60
N HIS A 323 -10.92 14.92 -0.58
CA HIS A 323 -11.11 16.35 -0.76
C HIS A 323 -12.35 16.80 0.03
N CYS A 324 -12.50 18.09 0.29
CA CYS A 324 -13.69 18.62 0.97
C CYS A 324 -14.86 18.90 0.00
N GLY A 325 -14.67 18.59 -1.28
CA GLY A 325 -15.66 18.70 -2.33
C GLY A 325 -15.03 19.08 -3.66
N GLU A 326 -15.73 18.74 -4.74
CA GLU A 326 -15.36 19.19 -6.07
C GLU A 326 -16.62 19.60 -6.87
N TYR A 327 -16.44 20.60 -7.71
CA TYR A 327 -17.40 20.97 -8.73
C TYR A 327 -17.52 19.88 -9.81
N TRP A 328 -18.74 19.49 -10.14
CA TRP A 328 -19.00 18.53 -11.22
C TRP A 328 -20.10 19.02 -12.18
N GLU A 329 -19.93 18.72 -13.47
CA GLU A 329 -20.92 18.92 -14.52
C GLU A 329 -21.07 17.69 -15.42
N GLU A 330 -22.28 17.49 -15.95
CA GLU A 330 -22.64 16.37 -16.85
C GLU A 330 -21.80 16.29 -18.12
N GLN A 331 -21.19 17.39 -18.55
CA GLN A 331 -20.36 17.44 -19.76
C GLN A 331 -18.96 16.85 -19.57
N PHE A 332 -18.55 16.57 -18.33
CA PHE A 332 -17.26 15.94 -18.07
C PHE A 332 -17.32 14.46 -18.43
N GLU A 333 -16.27 13.99 -19.10
CA GLU A 333 -16.06 12.57 -19.27
C GLU A 333 -15.95 11.91 -17.90
N THR A 334 -16.92 11.05 -17.59
CA THR A 334 -17.15 10.51 -16.26
C THR A 334 -17.46 9.03 -16.35
N VAL A 335 -16.83 8.23 -15.48
CA VAL A 335 -17.21 6.85 -15.21
C VAL A 335 -18.03 6.84 -13.92
N LEU A 336 -19.29 6.43 -14.03
CA LEU A 336 -20.19 6.24 -12.89
C LEU A 336 -20.26 4.76 -12.52
N TYR A 337 -20.29 4.46 -11.23
CA TYR A 337 -20.53 3.11 -10.73
C TYR A 337 -21.26 3.12 -9.38
N ASP A 338 -21.98 2.03 -9.11
CA ASP A 338 -22.67 1.82 -7.85
C ASP A 338 -21.67 1.57 -6.72
N ASP A 339 -21.81 2.33 -5.64
CA ASP A 339 -21.08 2.12 -4.39
C ASP A 339 -22.02 2.24 -3.18
N PRO A 340 -22.46 1.11 -2.59
CA PRO A 340 -23.33 1.11 -1.43
C PRO A 340 -22.65 1.65 -0.16
N THR A 341 -21.36 1.96 -0.19
CA THR A 341 -20.61 2.58 0.89
C THR A 341 -20.46 4.09 0.72
N ALA A 342 -20.84 4.67 -0.43
CA ALA A 342 -20.87 6.12 -0.63
C ALA A 342 -21.93 6.79 0.27
N CYS A 343 -21.60 7.96 0.83
CA CYS A 343 -22.52 8.71 1.68
C CYS A 343 -23.81 9.05 0.92
N PRO A 344 -25.01 8.72 1.45
CA PRO A 344 -26.26 9.08 0.80
C PRO A 344 -26.42 10.60 0.82
N HIS A 345 -27.07 11.15 -0.20
CA HIS A 345 -27.24 12.61 -0.33
C HIS A 345 -27.87 13.26 0.90
N SER A 346 -28.79 12.55 1.56
CA SER A 346 -29.47 13.01 2.77
C SER A 346 -28.51 13.29 3.93
N ASP A 347 -27.43 12.51 4.05
CA ASP A 347 -26.44 12.65 5.11
C ASP A 347 -25.16 13.39 4.64
N TYR A 348 -25.01 13.70 3.35
CA TYR A 348 -23.84 14.43 2.84
C TYR A 348 -23.72 15.82 3.48
N PHE A 349 -22.52 16.15 3.95
CA PHE A 349 -22.15 17.36 4.65
C PHE A 349 -21.19 18.20 3.80
N GLY A 350 -21.34 19.52 3.85
CA GLY A 350 -20.45 20.46 3.16
C GLY A 350 -21.05 21.13 1.93
N TRP A 351 -20.30 22.08 1.37
CA TRP A 351 -20.74 22.96 0.28
C TRP A 351 -20.97 22.22 -1.04
N ALA A 352 -20.29 21.09 -1.24
CA ALA A 352 -20.40 20.31 -2.48
C ALA A 352 -21.72 19.54 -2.59
N LYS A 353 -22.57 19.52 -1.56
CA LYS A 353 -23.86 18.81 -1.54
C LYS A 353 -24.71 19.08 -2.79
N GLN A 354 -24.80 20.33 -3.22
CA GLN A 354 -25.56 20.73 -4.42
C GLN A 354 -25.05 20.09 -5.73
N TYR A 355 -23.78 19.69 -5.78
CA TYR A 355 -23.18 18.99 -6.91
C TYR A 355 -23.35 17.47 -6.75
N ILE A 356 -23.17 16.95 -5.54
CA ILE A 356 -23.39 15.54 -5.22
C ILE A 356 -24.84 15.13 -5.51
N GLU A 357 -25.83 15.96 -5.16
CA GLU A 357 -27.25 15.69 -5.42
C GLU A 357 -27.61 15.54 -6.91
N ARG A 358 -26.70 15.91 -7.83
CA ARG A 358 -26.85 15.71 -9.28
C ARG A 358 -26.37 14.34 -9.75
N LEU A 359 -25.53 13.66 -8.97
CA LEU A 359 -25.17 12.27 -9.21
C LEU A 359 -26.34 11.36 -8.80
N PRO A 360 -26.45 10.13 -9.32
CA PRO A 360 -27.36 9.16 -8.73
C PRO A 360 -26.93 8.82 -7.29
N ASP A 361 -27.90 8.72 -6.39
CA ASP A 361 -27.62 8.40 -4.98
C ASP A 361 -26.92 7.05 -4.85
N ARG A 362 -25.97 6.94 -3.93
CA ARG A 362 -25.13 5.75 -3.70
C ARG A 362 -24.28 5.35 -4.92
N GLN A 363 -23.88 6.32 -5.74
CA GLN A 363 -22.88 6.13 -6.79
C GLN A 363 -21.66 7.02 -6.55
N ARG A 364 -20.55 6.61 -7.16
CA ARG A 364 -19.36 7.45 -7.31
C ARG A 364 -19.11 7.74 -8.78
N ALA A 365 -18.58 8.92 -9.02
CA ALA A 365 -18.10 9.45 -10.27
C ALA A 365 -16.58 9.50 -10.24
N VAL A 366 -15.94 9.00 -11.29
CA VAL A 366 -14.51 9.16 -11.55
C VAL A 366 -14.36 9.92 -12.86
N TYR A 367 -13.75 11.10 -12.80
CA TYR A 367 -13.67 12.00 -13.95
C TYR A 367 -12.38 12.83 -13.94
N ARG A 368 -12.07 13.46 -15.08
CA ARG A 368 -10.94 14.39 -15.20
C ARG A 368 -11.20 15.63 -14.34
N SER A 369 -10.40 15.76 -13.29
CA SER A 369 -10.60 16.74 -12.24
C SER A 369 -10.28 18.16 -12.71
N VAL A 370 -11.09 19.12 -12.30
CA VAL A 370 -11.00 20.53 -12.73
C VAL A 370 -11.08 21.51 -11.57
N ASN A 371 -11.66 21.12 -10.43
CA ASN A 371 -11.80 22.01 -9.28
C ASN A 371 -11.83 21.30 -7.90
N PRO A 372 -10.92 20.34 -7.63
CA PRO A 372 -10.82 19.69 -6.32
C PRO A 372 -10.26 20.67 -5.30
N VAL A 373 -10.77 20.65 -4.07
CA VAL A 373 -10.31 21.53 -2.99
C VAL A 373 -10.04 20.69 -1.74
N CYS A 374 -9.07 21.09 -0.92
CA CYS A 374 -8.51 20.34 0.21
C CYS A 374 -7.68 19.12 -0.19
N SER A 375 -6.53 18.94 0.46
CA SER A 375 -5.53 17.92 0.14
C SER A 375 -5.58 16.68 1.06
N PHE A 376 -6.75 16.32 1.59
CA PHE A 376 -6.90 15.22 2.55
C PHE A 376 -6.24 13.92 2.08
N ALA A 377 -6.44 13.54 0.82
CA ALA A 377 -5.72 12.43 0.19
C ALA A 377 -5.60 12.59 -1.32
N TYR A 378 -4.36 12.57 -1.81
CA TYR A 378 -4.06 12.63 -3.24
C TYR A 378 -2.86 11.73 -3.56
N ALA A 379 -2.97 10.97 -4.63
CA ALA A 379 -1.88 10.16 -5.15
C ALA A 379 -1.15 10.88 -6.27
N LEU A 380 0.16 10.64 -6.35
CA LEU A 380 1.04 11.18 -7.37
C LEU A 380 1.70 10.06 -8.16
N SER A 381 1.80 10.25 -9.48
CA SER A 381 2.76 9.52 -10.28
C SER A 381 4.14 10.17 -10.17
N ARG A 382 5.19 9.45 -10.53
CA ARG A 382 6.56 9.98 -10.60
C ARG A 382 6.67 11.30 -11.38
N GLU A 383 5.95 11.39 -12.49
CA GLU A 383 5.93 12.60 -13.30
C GLU A 383 5.13 13.71 -12.60
N GLY A 384 3.99 13.37 -11.97
CA GLY A 384 3.23 14.29 -11.15
C GLY A 384 4.06 14.91 -10.01
N SER A 385 4.82 14.11 -9.27
CA SER A 385 5.73 14.61 -8.23
C SER A 385 6.74 15.64 -8.77
N ARG A 386 7.31 15.40 -9.96
CA ARG A 386 8.25 16.35 -10.57
C ARG A 386 7.57 17.64 -11.00
N LYS A 387 6.44 17.54 -11.71
CA LYS A 387 5.69 18.70 -12.20
C LYS A 387 5.19 19.56 -11.05
N ILE A 388 4.71 18.96 -9.97
CA ILE A 388 4.23 19.72 -8.80
C ILE A 388 5.37 20.52 -8.17
N LEU A 389 6.57 19.95 -7.99
CA LEU A 389 7.70 20.72 -7.44
C LEU A 389 8.09 21.90 -8.34
N GLU A 390 7.97 21.74 -9.66
CA GLU A 390 8.26 22.81 -10.63
C GLU A 390 7.18 23.90 -10.64
N LEU A 391 5.90 23.50 -10.65
CA LEU A 391 4.76 24.40 -10.78
C LEU A 391 4.43 25.11 -9.46
N LEU A 392 4.45 24.39 -8.34
CA LEU A 392 3.98 24.87 -7.03
C LEU A 392 5.13 25.32 -6.12
N GLY A 393 6.38 25.17 -6.54
CA GLY A 393 7.55 25.60 -5.74
C GLY A 393 7.68 27.12 -5.59
N GLY A 394 6.92 27.90 -6.38
CA GLY A 394 7.00 29.35 -6.44
C GLY A 394 6.09 30.12 -5.48
N ALA A 395 5.24 29.46 -4.70
CA ALA A 395 4.30 30.08 -3.75
C ALA A 395 3.29 31.09 -4.34
N GLN A 396 2.98 31.02 -5.64
CA GLN A 396 2.13 32.01 -6.32
C GLN A 396 0.65 31.63 -6.28
N ASP A 397 0.10 31.38 -5.09
CA ASP A 397 -1.33 31.17 -4.87
C ASP A 397 -1.71 31.30 -3.38
N GLU A 398 -3.00 31.19 -3.03
CA GLU A 398 -3.44 31.29 -1.62
C GLU A 398 -3.11 30.06 -0.77
N ALA A 399 -3.05 28.87 -1.37
CA ALA A 399 -2.78 27.60 -0.69
C ALA A 399 -2.30 26.50 -1.66
N PHE A 400 -1.70 25.45 -1.11
CA PHE A 400 -1.12 24.34 -1.88
C PHE A 400 -2.15 23.62 -2.76
N ASP A 401 -3.29 23.26 -2.17
CA ASP A 401 -4.39 22.56 -2.84
C ASP A 401 -5.02 23.43 -3.93
N VAL A 402 -5.18 24.73 -3.68
CA VAL A 402 -5.70 25.71 -4.65
C VAL A 402 -4.73 25.87 -5.83
N SER A 403 -3.43 25.95 -5.57
CA SER A 403 -2.42 26.00 -6.62
C SER A 403 -2.39 24.72 -7.46
N MET A 404 -2.52 23.55 -6.81
CA MET A 404 -2.61 22.27 -7.51
C MET A 404 -3.88 22.18 -8.36
N MET A 405 -5.00 22.65 -7.84
CA MET A 405 -6.28 22.75 -8.55
C MET A 405 -6.18 23.67 -9.77
N HIS A 406 -5.56 24.85 -9.66
CA HIS A 406 -5.33 25.73 -10.81
C HIS A 406 -4.45 25.07 -11.87
N ALA A 407 -3.42 24.31 -11.48
CA ALA A 407 -2.60 23.55 -12.41
C ALA A 407 -3.38 22.42 -13.13
N CYS A 408 -4.29 21.73 -12.42
CA CYS A 408 -5.22 20.77 -13.02
C CYS A 408 -6.15 21.44 -14.03
N LYS A 409 -6.79 22.55 -13.63
CA LYS A 409 -7.73 23.32 -14.47
C LYS A 409 -7.08 23.89 -15.73
N ALA A 410 -5.82 24.31 -15.63
CA ALA A 410 -5.04 24.81 -16.76
C ALA A 410 -4.54 23.69 -17.70
N GLY A 411 -4.72 22.41 -17.34
CA GLY A 411 -4.23 21.27 -18.10
C GLY A 411 -2.71 21.08 -17.99
N HIS A 412 -2.06 21.69 -16.99
CA HIS A 412 -0.64 21.48 -16.70
C HIS A 412 -0.41 20.15 -15.96
N LEU A 413 -1.43 19.65 -15.27
CA LEU A 413 -1.48 18.33 -14.64
C LEU A 413 -2.72 17.58 -15.15
N LYS A 414 -2.59 16.29 -15.50
CA LYS A 414 -3.71 15.37 -15.74
C LYS A 414 -4.21 14.88 -14.40
N CYS A 415 -5.27 15.50 -13.94
CA CYS A 415 -5.87 15.20 -12.65
C CYS A 415 -7.12 14.34 -12.84
N ILE A 416 -7.33 13.41 -11.92
CA ILE A 416 -8.53 12.58 -11.83
C ILE A 416 -9.04 12.68 -10.40
N SER A 417 -10.36 12.80 -10.24
CA SER A 417 -11.00 12.82 -8.92
C SER A 417 -12.02 11.71 -8.78
N VAL A 418 -12.23 11.32 -7.52
CA VAL A 418 -13.26 10.38 -7.09
C VAL A 418 -14.29 11.14 -6.26
N VAL A 419 -15.53 11.22 -6.75
CA VAL A 419 -16.61 12.01 -6.13
C VAL A 419 -17.89 11.19 -5.96
N PRO A 420 -18.50 11.10 -4.75
CA PRO A 420 -17.97 11.56 -3.48
C PRO A 420 -16.58 10.98 -3.17
N GLU A 421 -15.87 11.63 -2.25
CA GLU A 421 -14.55 11.23 -1.76
C GLU A 421 -14.59 9.94 -0.91
N VAL A 422 -13.48 9.21 -0.85
CA VAL A 422 -13.32 7.99 0.00
C VAL A 422 -12.48 8.24 1.25
N VAL A 423 -11.76 9.36 1.30
CA VAL A 423 -11.01 9.84 2.46
C VAL A 423 -11.51 11.23 2.81
N HIS A 424 -11.79 11.48 4.08
CA HIS A 424 -12.21 12.80 4.56
C HIS A 424 -11.58 13.12 5.92
N GLN A 425 -11.55 14.38 6.29
CA GLN A 425 -11.10 14.82 7.61
C GLN A 425 -11.96 14.25 8.74
N TYR A 426 -11.30 13.76 9.78
CA TYR A 426 -11.87 13.48 11.09
C TYR A 426 -11.76 14.73 11.98
N PHE A 427 -12.88 15.10 12.60
CA PHE A 427 -12.98 16.24 13.48
C PHE A 427 -13.03 15.77 14.94
N PRO A 428 -12.18 16.30 15.84
CA PRO A 428 -12.37 16.17 17.27
C PRO A 428 -13.76 16.67 17.70
N ALA A 429 -14.21 16.26 18.89
CA ALA A 429 -15.49 16.70 19.41
C ALA A 429 -15.57 18.23 19.45
N GLN A 430 -16.57 18.80 18.78
CA GLN A 430 -16.70 20.25 18.56
C GLN A 430 -16.71 21.08 19.86
N SER A 431 -17.14 20.48 20.98
CA SER A 431 -17.14 21.10 22.30
C SER A 431 -15.75 21.58 22.76
N PHE A 432 -14.68 21.04 22.18
CA PHE A 432 -13.31 21.41 22.52
C PHE A 432 -12.74 22.52 21.63
N GLY A 433 -13.41 22.90 20.54
CA GLY A 433 -12.97 24.03 19.70
C GLY A 433 -11.57 23.88 19.10
N VAL A 434 -11.10 22.65 18.89
CA VAL A 434 -9.77 22.36 18.32
C VAL A 434 -9.64 23.00 16.95
N LYS A 435 -8.49 23.65 16.69
CA LYS A 435 -8.20 24.37 15.46
C LYS A 435 -7.26 23.60 14.54
N SER A 436 -7.32 23.90 13.24
CA SER A 436 -6.37 23.32 12.28
C SER A 436 -4.95 23.88 12.51
N ALA A 437 -3.92 23.16 12.09
CA ALA A 437 -2.55 23.66 12.17
C ALA A 437 -2.35 24.96 11.36
N VAL A 438 -3.10 25.11 10.26
CA VAL A 438 -3.14 26.34 9.45
C VAL A 438 -3.74 27.50 10.24
N ASP A 439 -4.89 27.30 10.91
CA ASP A 439 -5.51 28.33 11.75
C ASP A 439 -4.58 28.78 12.89
N VAL A 440 -3.88 27.83 13.52
CA VAL A 440 -2.90 28.13 14.57
C VAL A 440 -1.71 28.90 14.00
N GLY A 441 -1.21 28.52 12.83
CA GLY A 441 -0.20 29.28 12.10
C GLY A 441 -0.67 30.71 11.77
N ASN A 442 -1.96 30.89 11.52
CA ASN A 442 -2.58 32.20 11.31
C ASN A 442 -2.94 32.94 12.60
N GLY A 443 -2.45 32.47 13.77
CA GLY A 443 -2.57 33.15 15.05
C GLY A 443 -3.82 32.83 15.86
N GLN A 444 -4.61 31.81 15.49
CA GLN A 444 -5.68 31.31 16.36
C GLN A 444 -5.12 30.48 17.52
N GLU A 445 -5.81 30.50 18.67
CA GLU A 445 -5.43 29.67 19.80
C GLU A 445 -5.67 28.17 19.47
N PRO A 446 -4.71 27.27 19.77
CA PRO A 446 -4.71 25.86 19.32
C PRO A 446 -5.82 24.98 19.89
N GLY A 447 -6.62 25.50 20.82
CA GLY A 447 -7.57 24.72 21.59
C GLY A 447 -6.91 24.01 22.78
N PRO A 448 -7.63 23.07 23.43
CA PRO A 448 -7.15 22.36 24.61
C PRO A 448 -6.06 21.33 24.28
N GLU A 449 -5.32 20.91 25.30
CA GLU A 449 -4.29 19.88 25.21
C GLU A 449 -4.88 18.53 24.77
N GLU A 450 -4.10 17.72 24.05
CA GLU A 450 -4.57 16.46 23.43
C GLU A 450 -5.28 15.53 24.43
N ALA A 451 -4.74 15.41 25.65
CA ALA A 451 -5.26 14.54 26.70
C ALA A 451 -6.68 14.90 27.16
N GLU A 452 -7.13 16.13 26.91
CA GLU A 452 -8.45 16.59 27.31
C GLU A 452 -9.57 16.09 26.38
N PHE A 453 -9.29 15.95 25.09
CA PHE A 453 -10.31 15.63 24.09
C PHE A 453 -10.14 14.29 23.38
N GLU A 454 -8.95 13.68 23.39
CA GLU A 454 -8.70 12.42 22.67
C GLU A 454 -9.57 11.25 23.18
N HIS A 455 -10.01 11.31 24.44
CA HIS A 455 -10.92 10.33 25.03
C HIS A 455 -12.40 10.53 24.66
N VAL A 456 -12.72 11.61 23.94
CA VAL A 456 -14.08 11.92 23.49
C VAL A 456 -14.18 11.66 22.00
N MET A 457 -15.13 10.81 21.62
CA MET A 457 -15.40 10.51 20.22
C MET A 457 -15.78 11.78 19.46
N GLY A 458 -15.08 12.04 18.37
CA GLY A 458 -15.36 13.10 17.41
C GLY A 458 -16.32 12.64 16.32
N SER A 459 -16.15 13.17 15.12
CA SER A 459 -16.99 12.84 13.97
C SER A 459 -16.24 12.94 12.64
N THR A 460 -16.63 12.14 11.67
CA THR A 460 -16.11 12.20 10.30
C THR A 460 -17.25 12.58 9.36
N GLU A 461 -17.02 13.58 8.51
CA GLU A 461 -17.97 13.95 7.46
C GLU A 461 -17.89 12.96 6.30
N ASN A 462 -19.03 12.68 5.67
CA ASN A 462 -19.14 11.93 4.40
C ASN A 462 -18.58 10.49 4.37
N ILE A 463 -18.07 9.98 5.50
CA ILE A 463 -17.60 8.60 5.66
C ILE A 463 -18.59 7.83 6.56
N LEU A 464 -19.27 6.84 5.98
CA LEU A 464 -20.34 6.10 6.66
C LEU A 464 -19.84 5.21 7.80
N GLU A 465 -18.84 4.38 7.50
CA GLU A 465 -18.22 3.46 8.45
C GLU A 465 -16.79 3.91 8.76
N SER A 466 -16.65 5.06 9.39
CA SER A 466 -15.37 5.60 9.86
C SER A 466 -14.46 4.54 10.49
N ALA A 467 -13.32 4.26 9.86
CA ALA A 467 -12.33 3.30 10.33
C ALA A 467 -11.70 3.77 11.63
N ARG A 468 -11.38 5.06 11.76
CA ARG A 468 -10.86 5.66 12.99
C ARG A 468 -11.83 5.48 14.14
N CYS A 469 -13.12 5.74 13.93
CA CYS A 469 -14.09 5.62 15.01
C CYS A 469 -14.42 4.19 15.40
N ARG A 470 -14.44 3.29 14.41
CA ARG A 470 -14.56 1.86 14.65
C ARG A 470 -13.37 1.33 15.46
N ALA A 471 -12.16 1.77 15.15
CA ALA A 471 -10.95 1.32 15.83
C ALA A 471 -10.87 1.83 17.28
N LEU A 472 -11.19 3.10 17.51
CA LEU A 472 -11.02 3.74 18.82
C LEU A 472 -12.21 3.55 19.77
N TRP A 473 -13.44 3.49 19.23
CA TRP A 473 -14.67 3.45 20.06
C TRP A 473 -15.61 2.30 19.73
N GLY A 474 -15.34 1.50 18.69
CA GLY A 474 -16.23 0.42 18.25
C GLY A 474 -17.56 0.92 17.62
N GLN A 475 -17.66 2.22 17.33
CA GLN A 475 -18.88 2.89 16.89
C GLN A 475 -18.69 3.61 15.55
N ARG A 476 -19.81 3.97 14.91
CA ARG A 476 -19.84 4.88 13.76
C ARG A 476 -19.89 6.32 14.28
N CYS A 477 -19.31 7.26 13.53
CA CYS A 477 -19.28 8.67 13.92
C CYS A 477 -19.56 9.60 12.73
N LEU A 478 -20.39 9.18 11.78
CA LEU A 478 -20.82 10.02 10.66
C LEU A 478 -21.40 11.33 11.20
N ARG A 479 -20.81 12.46 10.79
CA ARG A 479 -21.32 13.79 11.11
C ARG A 479 -22.60 14.03 10.32
N LYS A 480 -23.66 14.40 11.02
CA LYS A 480 -24.94 14.83 10.42
C LYS A 480 -25.05 16.35 10.48
N GLN A 481 -25.74 16.93 9.48
CA GLN A 481 -26.04 18.36 9.43
C GLN A 481 -26.89 18.81 10.61
#